data_AF-A0A1I3TM20-F1
#
_entry.id   AF-A0A1I3TM20-F1
#
_cell.length_a   1.000
_cell.length_b   1.000
_cell.length_c   1.000
_cell.angle_alpha   90.00
_cell.angle_beta   90.00
_cell.angle_gamma   90.00
#
_symmetry.space_group_name_H-M   'P 1'
#
loop_
_entity.id
_entity.type
_entity.pdbx_description
1 polymer ?
#
loop_
_entity_poly.entity_id
_entity_poly.type
_entity_poly.pdbx_seq_one_letter_code
_entity_poly.pdbx_strand_id
1 'polypeptide(L)'
;MSKHHKIETAEIENGVTEANNSINYSYNLLLYAAHTIGIDSLDVSIIQCPNKENGNTAICQAKLETSQGQTFTGIGDASPSNTLDSDMTFLGIAAHRAKEQVMIDAFNIPYIVRLMEAAEVHEEDNSIDTNFEVVKS
;
A
#
# COMPACT_ATOMS: atom_id res chain seq x y z
N MET A 1 2.63 28.23 -5.69
CA MET A 1 2.66 27.74 -4.30
C MET A 1 1.88 26.44 -4.25
N SER A 2 2.56 25.30 -4.40
CA SER A 2 1.90 23.99 -4.31
C SER A 2 1.56 23.73 -2.85
N LYS A 3 0.28 23.56 -2.54
CA LYS A 3 -0.15 23.16 -1.20
C LYS A 3 0.21 21.69 -1.07
N HIS A 4 1.28 21.37 -0.33
CA HIS A 4 1.51 20.02 0.15
C HIS A 4 0.36 19.70 1.12
N HIS A 5 -0.66 19.00 0.62
CA HIS A 5 -1.69 18.42 1.46
C HIS A 5 -0.99 17.29 2.23
N LYS A 6 -0.88 17.42 3.55
CA LYS A 6 -0.39 16.31 4.37
C LYS A 6 -1.44 15.22 4.33
N ILE A 7 -1.02 13.99 4.12
CA ILE A 7 -1.88 12.83 4.28
C ILE A 7 -2.40 12.84 5.72
N GLU A 8 -3.71 12.94 5.91
CA GLU A 8 -4.31 12.87 7.25
C GLU A 8 -4.31 11.40 7.72
N THR A 9 -3.93 11.15 8.97
CA THR A 9 -3.79 9.81 9.56
C THR A 9 -5.05 8.96 9.36
N ALA A 10 -6.24 9.58 9.45
CA ALA A 10 -7.53 8.93 9.27
C ALA A 10 -7.80 8.39 7.85
N GLU A 11 -7.21 8.99 6.80
CA GLU A 11 -7.36 8.49 5.42
C GLU A 11 -6.48 7.26 5.16
N ILE A 12 -5.37 7.14 5.89
CA ILE A 12 -4.51 5.95 5.86
C ILE A 12 -5.15 4.80 6.64
N GLU A 13 -5.65 5.06 7.86
CA GLU A 13 -6.29 4.05 8.72
C GLU A 13 -7.46 3.34 8.03
N ASN A 14 -8.31 4.09 7.30
CA ASN A 14 -9.44 3.49 6.57
C ASN A 14 -9.02 2.68 5.33
N GLY A 15 -7.79 2.89 4.85
CA GLY A 15 -7.26 2.29 3.64
C GLY A 15 -6.32 1.12 3.88
N VAL A 16 -5.91 0.86 5.12
CA VAL A 16 -5.05 -0.24 5.54
C VAL A 16 -5.89 -1.25 6.31
N THR A 17 -5.78 -2.53 5.94
CA THR A 17 -6.46 -3.61 6.66
C THR A 17 -5.50 -4.73 6.99
N GLU A 18 -5.50 -5.16 8.24
CA GLU A 18 -4.70 -6.28 8.71
C GLU A 18 -5.55 -7.54 8.83
N ALA A 19 -5.11 -8.60 8.15
CA ALA A 19 -5.74 -9.91 8.26
C ALA A 19 -4.67 -11.00 8.19
N ASN A 20 -4.72 -11.97 9.11
CA ASN A 20 -3.83 -13.14 9.10
C ASN A 20 -2.34 -12.78 8.95
N ASN A 21 -1.87 -11.79 9.72
CA ASN A 21 -0.48 -11.32 9.70
C ASN A 21 -0.03 -10.75 8.33
N SER A 22 -0.99 -10.32 7.51
CA SER A 22 -0.79 -9.65 6.22
C SER A 22 -1.46 -8.27 6.25
N ILE A 23 -0.71 -7.26 5.82
CA ILE A 23 -1.20 -5.89 5.66
C ILE A 23 -1.68 -5.74 4.22
N ASN A 24 -2.92 -5.30 4.04
CA ASN A 24 -3.53 -5.03 2.74
C ASN A 24 -3.79 -3.54 2.60
N TYR A 25 -3.58 -3.04 1.39
CA TYR A 25 -3.80 -1.63 1.04
C TYR A 25 -4.96 -1.54 0.06
N SER A 26 -5.91 -0.66 0.35
CA SER A 26 -6.96 -0.34 -0.61
C SER A 26 -6.36 0.43 -1.79
N TYR A 27 -6.88 0.19 -2.99
CA TYR A 27 -6.46 0.93 -4.18
C TYR A 27 -6.70 2.45 -4.03
N ASN A 28 -7.74 2.85 -3.30
CA ASN A 28 -8.02 4.27 -3.03
C ASN A 28 -6.92 4.95 -2.22
N LEU A 29 -6.37 4.27 -1.22
CA LEU A 29 -5.24 4.78 -0.43
C LEU A 29 -4.01 4.99 -1.32
N LEU A 30 -3.71 4.04 -2.18
CA LEU A 30 -2.57 4.12 -3.09
C LEU A 30 -2.71 5.26 -4.10
N LEU A 31 -3.92 5.48 -4.63
CA LEU A 31 -4.21 6.63 -5.49
C LEU A 31 -4.09 7.96 -4.75
N TYR A 32 -4.56 8.03 -3.52
CA TYR A 32 -4.44 9.22 -2.70
C TYR A 32 -2.96 9.57 -2.42
N ALA A 33 -2.16 8.56 -2.07
CA ALA A 33 -0.71 8.72 -1.90
C ALA A 33 -0.03 9.20 -3.19
N ALA A 34 -0.42 8.65 -4.35
CA ALA A 34 0.10 9.08 -5.64
C ALA A 34 -0.20 10.55 -5.94
N HIS A 35 -1.43 11.03 -5.65
CA HIS A 35 -1.78 12.43 -5.81
C HIS A 35 -1.02 13.36 -4.86
N THR A 36 -0.77 12.91 -3.64
CA THR A 36 -0.11 13.72 -2.60
C THR A 36 1.39 13.82 -2.82
N ILE A 37 2.05 12.70 -3.14
CA ILE A 37 3.50 12.63 -3.34
C ILE A 37 3.88 13.21 -4.71
N GLY A 38 3.00 13.05 -5.71
CA GLY A 38 3.23 13.45 -7.08
C GLY A 38 3.96 12.37 -7.87
N ILE A 39 3.33 11.96 -8.98
CA ILE A 39 3.92 11.06 -9.97
C ILE A 39 3.88 11.73 -11.34
N ASP A 40 4.93 11.51 -12.12
CA ASP A 40 5.04 12.01 -13.49
C ASP A 40 4.45 11.01 -14.48
N SER A 41 4.64 9.71 -14.24
CA SER A 41 4.06 8.65 -15.07
C SER A 41 3.79 7.36 -14.31
N LEU A 42 2.83 6.59 -14.83
CA LEU A 42 2.56 5.21 -14.45
C LEU A 42 2.15 4.42 -15.69
N ASP A 43 3.08 3.61 -16.20
CA ASP A 43 2.90 2.82 -17.41
C ASP A 43 2.76 1.34 -17.06
N VAL A 44 1.90 0.62 -17.77
CA VAL A 44 1.73 -0.84 -17.62
C VAL A 44 2.00 -1.53 -18.96
N SER A 45 2.86 -2.54 -18.93
CA SER A 45 3.22 -3.37 -20.08
C SER A 45 2.80 -4.83 -19.83
N ILE A 46 2.27 -5.47 -20.86
CA ILE A 46 1.96 -6.89 -20.84
C ILE A 46 3.26 -7.66 -21.06
N ILE A 47 3.61 -8.54 -20.13
CA ILE A 47 4.77 -9.43 -20.23
C ILE A 47 4.35 -10.80 -20.75
N GLN A 48 3.18 -11.29 -20.30
CA GLN A 48 2.64 -12.58 -20.70
C GLN A 48 1.12 -12.53 -20.81
N CYS A 49 0.59 -12.96 -21.96
CA CYS A 49 -0.83 -13.22 -22.14
C CYS A 49 -1.21 -14.61 -21.57
N PRO A 50 -2.40 -14.76 -20.97
CA PRO A 50 -2.85 -16.05 -20.45
C PRO A 50 -3.13 -17.02 -21.60
N ASN A 51 -2.61 -18.24 -21.53
CA ASN A 51 -2.89 -19.31 -22.47
C ASN A 51 -2.77 -20.70 -21.81
N LYS A 52 -3.22 -21.76 -22.49
CA LYS A 52 -3.21 -23.11 -21.92
C LYS A 52 -1.80 -23.62 -21.57
N GLU A 53 -0.79 -23.24 -22.34
CA GLU A 53 0.59 -23.70 -22.15
C GLU A 53 1.24 -23.10 -20.89
N ASN A 54 0.84 -21.88 -20.50
CA ASN A 54 1.31 -21.21 -19.29
C ASN A 54 0.33 -21.31 -18.10
N GLY A 55 -0.59 -22.27 -18.13
CA GLY A 55 -1.57 -22.47 -17.06
C GLY A 55 -2.60 -21.33 -16.94
N ASN A 56 -2.88 -20.63 -18.04
CA ASN A 56 -3.69 -19.42 -18.09
C ASN A 56 -3.16 -18.28 -17.20
N THR A 57 -1.83 -18.16 -17.10
CA THR A 57 -1.18 -17.14 -16.29
C THR A 57 -0.94 -15.88 -17.10
N ALA A 58 -1.49 -14.76 -16.65
CA ALA A 58 -1.19 -13.43 -17.16
C ALA A 58 -0.11 -12.77 -16.29
N ILE A 59 0.82 -12.04 -16.90
CA ILE A 59 1.85 -11.27 -16.19
C ILE A 59 1.93 -9.87 -16.80
N CYS A 60 1.86 -8.86 -15.95
CA CYS A 60 2.03 -7.46 -16.32
C CYS A 60 3.15 -6.84 -15.48
N GLN A 61 3.84 -5.86 -16.05
CA GLN A 61 4.81 -5.01 -15.37
C GLN A 61 4.30 -3.58 -15.36
N ALA A 62 4.33 -2.93 -14.20
CA ALA A 62 4.13 -1.50 -14.07
C ALA A 62 5.48 -0.80 -13.88
N LYS A 63 5.61 0.42 -14.43
CA LYS A 63 6.72 1.33 -14.21
C LYS A 63 6.14 2.67 -13.75
N LEU A 64 6.65 3.19 -12.63
CA LEU A 64 6.23 4.46 -12.05
C LEU A 64 7.43 5.41 -12.00
N GLU A 65 7.23 6.65 -12.42
CA GLU A 65 8.21 7.74 -12.28
C GLU A 65 7.64 8.81 -11.34
N THR A 66 8.38 9.14 -10.28
CA THR A 66 7.98 10.20 -9.33
C THR A 66 8.41 11.56 -9.86
N SER A 67 7.76 12.63 -9.41
CA SER A 67 8.17 14.00 -9.76
C SER A 67 9.55 14.41 -9.24
N GLN A 68 10.20 13.55 -8.45
CA GLN A 68 11.60 13.71 -8.00
C GLN A 68 12.59 12.96 -8.90
N GLY A 69 12.12 12.33 -9.99
CA GLY A 69 12.94 11.59 -10.95
C GLY A 69 13.30 10.17 -10.50
N GLN A 70 12.66 9.63 -9.47
CA GLN A 70 12.86 8.24 -9.05
C GLN A 70 11.98 7.31 -9.89
N THR A 71 12.52 6.16 -10.27
CA THR A 71 11.79 5.15 -11.04
C THR A 71 11.61 3.87 -10.23
N PHE A 72 10.40 3.34 -10.23
CA PHE A 72 10.03 2.09 -9.60
C PHE A 72 9.41 1.14 -10.62
N THR A 73 9.52 -0.16 -10.38
CA THR A 73 8.88 -1.19 -11.21
C THR A 73 8.23 -2.25 -10.34
N GLY A 74 7.03 -2.68 -10.71
CA GLY A 74 6.29 -3.74 -10.03
C GLY A 74 5.81 -4.80 -11.01
N ILE A 75 5.78 -6.06 -10.57
CA ILE A 75 5.21 -7.18 -11.34
C ILE A 75 3.91 -7.59 -10.68
N GLY A 76 2.90 -7.87 -11.50
CA GLY A 76 1.66 -8.49 -11.08
C GLY A 76 1.34 -9.69 -11.96
N ASP A 77 0.91 -10.77 -11.32
CA ASP A 77 0.48 -11.99 -11.99
C ASP A 77 -0.97 -12.32 -11.62
N ALA A 78 -1.64 -13.04 -12.52
CA ALA A 78 -2.96 -13.59 -12.24
C ALA A 78 -3.16 -14.88 -13.02
N SER A 79 -3.66 -15.90 -12.33
CA SER A 79 -3.96 -17.21 -12.89
C SER A 79 -5.14 -17.83 -12.14
N PRO A 80 -5.73 -18.93 -12.67
CA PRO A 80 -6.75 -19.67 -11.95
C PRO A 80 -6.32 -20.18 -10.56
N SER A 81 -5.02 -20.29 -10.28
CA SER A 81 -4.51 -20.81 -9.00
C SER A 81 -4.38 -19.75 -7.91
N ASN A 82 -4.38 -18.47 -8.24
CA ASN A 82 -4.15 -17.37 -7.29
C ASN A 82 -5.21 -16.26 -7.36
N THR A 83 -6.26 -16.49 -8.15
CA THR A 83 -7.32 -15.52 -8.41
C THR A 83 -8.65 -16.19 -8.13
N LEU A 84 -9.40 -15.64 -7.18
CA LEU A 84 -10.78 -16.06 -6.90
C LEU A 84 -11.71 -15.56 -8.02
N ASP A 85 -12.95 -16.07 -8.05
CA ASP A 85 -13.96 -15.61 -9.01
C ASP A 85 -14.08 -14.07 -8.98
N SER A 86 -13.81 -13.48 -10.14
CA SER A 86 -13.79 -12.04 -10.36
C SER A 86 -14.39 -11.74 -11.73
N ASP A 87 -15.13 -10.64 -11.83
CA ASP A 87 -15.63 -10.13 -13.10
C ASP A 87 -14.50 -9.60 -14.01
N MET A 88 -13.29 -9.46 -13.47
CA MET A 88 -12.12 -9.00 -14.22
C MET A 88 -11.40 -10.15 -14.93
N THR A 89 -10.84 -9.86 -16.11
CA THR A 89 -9.95 -10.81 -16.79
C THR A 89 -8.65 -10.99 -16.02
N PHE A 90 -7.97 -12.14 -16.18
CA PHE A 90 -6.63 -12.34 -15.60
C PHE A 90 -5.65 -11.23 -16.00
N LEU A 91 -5.72 -10.72 -17.23
CA LEU A 91 -4.88 -9.61 -17.66
C LEU A 91 -5.19 -8.32 -16.89
N GLY A 92 -6.47 -8.03 -16.65
CA GLY A 92 -6.89 -6.89 -15.84
C GLY A 92 -6.43 -7.00 -14.38
N ILE A 93 -6.50 -8.20 -13.80
CA ILE A 93 -6.08 -8.46 -12.42
C ILE A 93 -4.55 -8.38 -12.29
N ALA A 94 -3.80 -8.98 -13.22
CA ALA A 94 -2.35 -8.86 -13.28
C ALA A 94 -1.90 -7.39 -13.42
N ALA A 95 -2.58 -6.62 -14.27
CA ALA A 95 -2.32 -5.18 -14.40
C ALA A 95 -2.66 -4.39 -13.13
N HIS A 96 -3.72 -4.77 -12.42
CA HIS A 96 -4.08 -4.16 -11.14
C HIS A 96 -2.97 -4.40 -10.10
N ARG A 97 -2.60 -5.66 -9.88
CA ARG A 97 -1.55 -6.07 -8.92
C ARG A 97 -0.21 -5.42 -9.23
N ALA A 98 0.16 -5.30 -10.51
CA ALA A 98 1.39 -4.65 -10.92
C ALA A 98 1.41 -3.16 -10.51
N LYS A 99 0.30 -2.45 -10.69
CA LYS A 99 0.15 -1.04 -10.28
C LYS A 99 0.19 -0.90 -8.76
N GLU A 100 -0.49 -1.78 -8.03
CA GLU A 100 -0.48 -1.76 -6.57
C GLU A 100 0.93 -1.96 -6.04
N GLN A 101 1.64 -2.98 -6.53
CA GLN A 101 2.99 -3.29 -6.08
C GLN A 101 3.95 -2.11 -6.31
N VAL A 102 3.92 -1.50 -7.49
CA VAL A 102 4.82 -0.37 -7.78
C VAL A 102 4.48 0.86 -6.93
N MET A 103 3.20 1.10 -6.61
CA MET A 103 2.79 2.19 -5.72
C MET A 103 3.22 1.95 -4.28
N ILE A 104 3.08 0.72 -3.78
CA ILE A 104 3.51 0.33 -2.43
C ILE A 104 5.02 0.57 -2.27
N ASP A 105 5.80 0.13 -3.26
CA ASP A 105 7.25 0.29 -3.27
C ASP A 105 7.66 1.77 -3.38
N ALA A 106 6.98 2.54 -4.23
CA ALA A 106 7.30 3.95 -4.46
C ALA A 106 6.99 4.85 -3.25
N PHE A 107 5.89 4.57 -2.55
CA PHE A 107 5.39 5.44 -1.49
C PHE A 107 5.78 4.98 -0.08
N ASN A 108 6.50 3.86 0.03
CA ASN A 108 6.97 3.31 1.30
C ASN A 108 5.83 3.15 2.32
N ILE A 109 4.63 2.78 1.84
CA ILE A 109 3.44 2.61 2.70
C ILE A 109 3.70 1.65 3.87
N PRO A 110 4.43 0.52 3.73
CA PRO A 110 4.70 -0.36 4.86
C PRO A 110 5.47 0.32 6.00
N TYR A 111 6.36 1.27 5.69
CA TYR A 111 7.05 2.05 6.71
C TYR A 111 6.10 3.01 7.42
N ILE A 112 5.17 3.63 6.70
CA ILE A 112 4.16 4.52 7.28
C ILE A 112 3.26 3.73 8.25
N VAL A 113 2.77 2.55 7.86
CA VAL A 113 1.96 1.69 8.75
C VAL A 113 2.73 1.30 10.01
N ARG A 114 3.99 0.87 9.87
CA ARG A 114 4.82 0.52 11.02
C ARG A 114 5.09 1.69 11.96
N LEU A 115 5.20 2.91 11.44
CA LEU A 115 5.32 4.10 12.27
C LEU A 115 4.02 4.42 13.02
N MET A 116 2.86 4.15 12.42
CA MET A 116 1.55 4.30 13.06
C MET A 116 1.37 3.30 14.21
N GLU A 117 1.64 2.02 13.96
CA GLU A 117 1.64 0.97 15.00
C GLU A 117 2.54 1.34 16.19
N ALA A 118 3.76 1.83 15.90
CA ALA A 118 4.70 2.24 16.94
C ALA A 118 4.25 3.48 17.71
N ALA A 119 3.43 4.36 17.12
CA ALA A 119 2.88 5.52 17.79
C ALA A 119 1.71 5.16 18.73
N GLU A 120 0.89 4.17 18.36
CA GLU A 120 -0.21 3.66 19.20
C GLU A 120 0.31 2.97 20.49
N VAL A 121 1.46 2.29 20.42
CA VAL A 121 2.11 1.68 21.60
C VAL A 121 2.55 2.72 22.65
N HIS A 122 2.61 4.01 22.30
CA HIS A 122 3.06 5.07 23.22
C HIS A 122 1.93 5.81 23.95
N GLU A 123 0.65 5.53 23.69
CA GLU A 123 -0.46 6.17 24.43
C GLU A 123 -0.92 5.40 25.68
N GLU A 124 -0.54 4.12 25.85
CA GLU A 124 -0.97 3.32 27.03
C GLU A 124 -0.10 3.50 28.28
N ASP A 125 1.07 4.15 28.19
CA ASP A 125 2.05 4.17 29.30
C ASP A 125 2.14 5.53 30.05
N ASN A 126 1.06 6.32 30.05
CA ASN A 126 1.03 7.61 30.75
C ASN A 126 -0.08 7.72 31.82
N SER A 127 -0.40 6.63 32.51
CA SER A 127 -1.05 6.72 33.82
C SER A 127 0.03 6.87 34.91
N ILE A 128 0.38 8.10 35.25
CA ILE A 128 1.14 8.39 36.47
C ILE A 128 0.23 8.08 37.66
N ASP A 129 0.54 7.03 38.43
CA ASP A 129 -0.10 6.78 39.72
C ASP A 129 0.27 7.91 40.69
N THR A 130 -0.64 8.86 40.89
CA THR A 130 -0.45 9.99 41.81
C THR A 130 -0.84 9.66 43.26
N ASN A 131 -0.59 8.44 43.73
CA ASN A 131 -0.67 8.13 45.16
C ASN A 131 0.67 8.35 45.85
N PHE A 132 0.97 9.60 46.21
CA PHE A 132 1.95 9.89 47.26
C PHE A 132 1.24 9.85 48.62
N GLU A 133 1.46 8.78 49.39
CA GLU A 133 1.16 8.81 50.83
C GLU A 133 2.09 9.81 51.51
N VAL A 134 1.52 10.88 52.07
CA VAL A 134 2.23 11.80 52.94
C VAL A 134 2.48 11.10 54.28
N VAL A 135 3.70 10.58 54.46
CA VAL A 135 4.17 10.13 55.78
C VAL A 135 4.27 11.35 56.68
N LYS A 136 3.34 11.50 57.63
CA LYS A 136 3.47 12.45 58.72
C LYS A 136 4.48 11.91 59.73
N SER A 137 5.56 12.66 59.92
CA SER A 137 6.58 12.49 60.95
C SER A 137 6.02 12.60 62.37
#